data_AF-A0ABD0NAR6-F1
#
_entry.id   AF-A0ABD0NAR6-F1
#
_cell.length_a   1.000
_cell.length_b   1.000
_cell.length_c   1.000
_cell.angle_alpha   90.00
_cell.angle_beta   90.00
_cell.angle_gamma   90.00
#
_symmetry.space_group_name_H-M   'P 1'
#
loop_
_entity.id
_entity.type
_entity.pdbx_description
1 polymer ?
#
loop_
_entity_poly.entity_id
_entity_poly.type
_entity_poly.pdbx_seq_one_letter_code
_entity_poly.pdbx_strand_id
1 'polypeptide(L)'
;DTTVSARTIRCHLNEKGRYGRRPLLTQRHKKARLEFAKTYVTKPQSFWENVLWTDETKVELFGKGQHGTVYRKRNEAFKEKNTVPTVKHGGGSKMFWGCFASFGTGCLDCVNDIMKSDFGRDVVAS
;
A
#
# COMPACT_ATOMS: atom_id res chain seq x y z
N ASP A 1 24.02 -27.25 8.09
CA ASP A 1 23.30 -26.39 7.15
C ASP A 1 22.60 -27.19 6.07
N THR A 2 21.27 -27.29 6.14
CA THR A 2 20.47 -27.97 5.12
C THR A 2 20.13 -26.95 4.04
N THR A 3 20.87 -26.96 2.93
CA THR A 3 20.67 -26.03 1.82
C THR A 3 19.40 -26.40 1.07
N VAL A 4 18.26 -25.83 1.48
CA VAL A 4 16.98 -26.10 0.81
C VAL A 4 16.95 -25.40 -0.55
N SER A 5 16.71 -26.17 -1.61
CA SER A 5 16.56 -25.61 -2.96
C SER A 5 15.38 -24.64 -3.02
N ALA A 6 15.54 -23.54 -3.76
CA ALA A 6 14.46 -22.61 -4.08
C ALA A 6 13.26 -23.31 -4.75
N ARG A 7 13.44 -24.49 -5.38
CA ARG A 7 12.34 -25.31 -5.88
C ARG A 7 11.51 -25.92 -4.76
N THR A 8 12.15 -26.50 -3.75
CA THR A 8 11.49 -27.12 -2.58
C THR A 8 10.71 -26.07 -1.79
N ILE A 9 11.28 -24.88 -1.57
CA ILE A 9 10.59 -23.75 -0.93
C ILE A 9 9.35 -23.35 -1.74
N ARG A 10 9.45 -23.28 -3.07
CA ARG A 10 8.33 -22.93 -3.97
C ARG A 10 7.21 -23.95 -3.95
N CYS A 11 7.52 -25.26 -4.01
CA CYS A 11 6.53 -26.32 -3.94
C CYS A 11 5.78 -26.28 -2.60
N HIS A 12 6.53 -26.17 -1.50
CA HIS A 12 5.96 -26.15 -0.16
C HIS A 12 5.07 -24.91 0.10
N LEU A 13 5.47 -23.73 -0.38
CA LEU A 13 4.63 -22.53 -0.27
C LEU A 13 3.35 -22.61 -1.11
N ASN A 14 3.39 -23.30 -2.25
CA ASN A 14 2.22 -23.55 -3.10
C ASN A 14 1.26 -24.56 -2.47
N GLU A 15 1.77 -25.66 -1.91
CA GLU A 15 0.99 -26.63 -1.13
C GLU A 15 0.29 -25.97 0.07
N LYS A 16 0.98 -25.02 0.72
CA LYS A 16 0.44 -24.24 1.85
C LYS A 16 -0.46 -23.07 1.45
N GLY A 17 -0.72 -22.85 0.15
CA GLY A 17 -1.64 -21.80 -0.34
C GLY A 17 -1.22 -20.36 -0.02
N ARG A 18 0.09 -20.08 0.13
CA ARG A 18 0.57 -18.75 0.54
C ARG A 18 0.71 -17.81 -0.68
N TYR A 19 -0.36 -17.08 -0.99
CA TYR A 19 -0.40 -16.10 -2.09
C TYR A 19 -0.24 -14.64 -1.65
N GLY A 20 0.05 -13.76 -2.62
CA GLY A 20 0.40 -12.36 -2.37
C GLY A 20 -0.81 -11.56 -1.95
N ARG A 21 -0.78 -10.99 -0.75
CA ARG A 21 -1.86 -10.12 -0.28
C ARG A 21 -1.87 -8.83 -1.10
N ARG A 22 -2.96 -8.60 -1.84
CA ARG A 22 -3.20 -7.38 -2.61
C ARG A 22 -4.70 -7.05 -2.58
N PRO A 23 -5.07 -5.77 -2.57
CA PRO A 23 -6.47 -5.38 -2.64
C PRO A 23 -7.06 -5.78 -3.99
N LEU A 24 -8.27 -6.33 -3.97
CA LEU A 24 -9.04 -6.64 -5.17
C LEU A 24 -9.49 -5.34 -5.83
N LEU A 25 -9.15 -5.16 -7.12
CA LEU A 25 -9.53 -3.98 -7.91
C LEU A 25 -10.72 -4.32 -8.81
N THR A 26 -11.80 -3.53 -8.68
CA THR A 26 -12.94 -3.58 -9.59
C THR A 26 -12.51 -3.14 -11.01
N GLN A 27 -13.30 -3.50 -12.04
CA GLN A 27 -13.03 -3.05 -13.41
C GLN A 27 -13.03 -1.53 -13.53
N ARG A 28 -13.93 -0.86 -12.79
CA ARG A 28 -13.96 0.61 -12.67
C ARG A 28 -12.63 1.17 -12.16
N HIS A 29 -12.07 0.60 -11.09
CA HIS A 29 -10.78 1.04 -10.56
C HIS A 29 -9.65 0.84 -11.57
N LYS A 30 -9.64 -0.29 -12.30
CA LYS A 30 -8.64 -0.57 -13.33
C LYS A 30 -8.67 0.47 -14.45
N LYS A 31 -9.87 0.78 -14.96
CA LYS A 31 -10.07 1.79 -16.01
C LYS A 31 -9.60 3.18 -15.56
N ALA A 32 -10.07 3.65 -14.40
CA ALA A 32 -9.71 4.96 -13.88
C ALA A 32 -8.19 5.10 -13.64
N ARG A 33 -7.55 4.07 -13.08
CA ARG A 33 -6.09 4.07 -12.87
C ARG A 33 -5.31 4.09 -14.19
N LEU A 34 -5.80 3.40 -15.22
CA LEU A 34 -5.18 3.40 -16.54
C LEU A 34 -5.30 4.77 -17.22
N GLU A 35 -6.47 5.40 -17.15
CA GLU A 35 -6.70 6.75 -17.68
C GLU A 35 -5.82 7.78 -16.97
N PHE A 36 -5.74 7.71 -15.63
CA PHE A 36 -4.83 8.54 -14.86
C PHE A 36 -3.37 8.36 -15.31
N ALA A 37 -2.89 7.11 -15.37
CA ALA A 37 -1.50 6.84 -15.79
C ALA A 37 -1.21 7.40 -17.20
N LYS A 38 -2.11 7.18 -18.17
CA LYS A 38 -1.96 7.72 -19.53
C LYS A 38 -1.92 9.25 -19.56
N THR A 39 -2.70 9.91 -18.71
CA THR A 39 -2.79 11.37 -18.65
C THR A 39 -1.53 12.01 -18.10
N TYR A 40 -0.90 11.37 -17.10
CA TYR A 40 0.22 11.97 -16.37
C TYR A 40 1.60 11.41 -16.75
N VAL A 41 1.69 10.32 -17.53
CA VAL A 41 2.99 9.71 -17.91
C VAL A 41 3.91 10.64 -18.71
N THR A 42 3.35 11.59 -19.48
CA THR A 42 4.11 12.55 -20.29
C THR A 42 4.42 13.84 -19.55
N LYS A 43 4.03 13.99 -18.29
CA LYS A 43 4.29 15.20 -17.52
C LYS A 43 5.79 15.36 -17.26
N PRO A 44 6.33 16.59 -17.39
CA PRO A 44 7.74 16.84 -17.13
C PRO A 44 8.07 16.66 -15.65
N GLN A 45 9.35 16.44 -15.33
CA GLN A 45 9.82 16.30 -13.95
C GLN A 45 9.41 17.48 -13.05
N SER A 46 9.48 18.71 -13.58
CA SER A 46 9.07 19.93 -12.88
C SER A 46 7.61 19.92 -12.45
N PHE A 47 6.73 19.20 -13.15
CA PHE A 47 5.35 19.02 -12.70
C PHE A 47 5.32 18.23 -11.39
N TRP A 48 6.04 17.11 -11.33
CA TRP A 48 6.09 16.22 -10.16
C TRP A 48 6.80 16.84 -8.95
N GLU A 49 7.77 17.72 -9.21
CA GLU A 49 8.46 18.46 -8.15
C GLU A 49 7.54 19.43 -7.40
N ASN A 50 6.49 19.91 -8.08
CA ASN A 50 5.51 20.83 -7.50
C ASN A 50 4.27 20.12 -6.95
N VAL A 51 4.25 18.78 -6.90
CA VAL A 51 3.14 18.02 -6.31
C VAL A 51 3.37 17.84 -4.81
N LEU A 52 2.44 18.35 -4.00
CA LEU A 52 2.34 18.03 -2.58
C LEU A 52 1.51 16.74 -2.42
N TRP A 53 2.18 15.67 -1.99
CA TRP A 53 1.55 14.39 -1.66
C TRP A 53 1.06 14.43 -0.23
N THR A 54 -0.15 13.95 0.02
CA THR A 54 -0.75 13.80 1.35
C THR A 54 -1.23 12.38 1.51
N ASP A 55 -1.06 11.77 2.68
CA ASP A 55 -1.59 10.46 2.98
C ASP A 55 -1.80 10.28 4.49
N GLU A 56 -2.59 9.27 4.83
CA GLU A 56 -2.91 8.87 6.19
C GLU A 56 -2.30 7.50 6.46
N THR A 57 -1.49 7.39 7.50
CA THR A 57 -0.87 6.11 7.87
C THR A 57 -1.30 5.65 9.25
N LYS A 58 -1.60 4.37 9.35
CA LYS A 58 -1.90 3.68 10.60
C LYS A 58 -0.67 2.94 11.09
N VAL A 59 -0.09 3.38 12.19
CA VAL A 59 0.99 2.68 12.88
C VAL A 59 0.37 1.76 13.93
N GLU A 60 0.55 0.45 13.76
CA GLU A 60 0.09 -0.58 14.69
C GLU A 60 1.12 -0.73 15.83
N LEU A 61 0.67 -0.67 17.09
CA LEU A 61 1.56 -0.76 18.27
C LEU A 61 2.11 -2.18 18.46
N PHE A 62 1.29 -3.18 18.16
CA PHE A 62 1.71 -4.57 18.08
C PHE A 62 1.76 -4.98 16.62
N GLY A 63 2.96 -5.22 16.10
CA GLY A 63 3.18 -5.52 14.69
C GLY A 63 2.50 -6.81 14.23
N LYS A 64 2.28 -6.92 12.92
CA LYS A 64 1.90 -8.18 12.28
C LYS A 64 2.98 -9.21 12.53
N GLY A 65 2.71 -10.14 13.45
CA GLY A 65 3.46 -11.39 13.54
C GLY A 65 3.53 -12.02 12.16
N GLN A 66 4.75 -12.07 11.61
CA GLN A 66 5.14 -12.78 10.39
C GLN A 66 4.68 -12.15 9.06
N HIS A 67 5.60 -11.42 8.41
CA HIS A 67 5.61 -11.30 6.95
C HIS A 67 5.78 -12.69 6.34
N GLY A 68 4.67 -13.39 6.10
CA GLY A 68 4.70 -14.69 5.46
C GLY A 68 5.29 -14.60 4.04
N THR A 69 6.29 -15.42 3.75
CA THR A 69 6.78 -15.61 2.38
C THR A 69 5.65 -16.10 1.49
N VAL A 70 5.53 -15.51 0.30
CA VAL A 70 4.45 -15.75 -0.66
C VAL A 70 5.00 -16.37 -1.93
N TYR A 71 4.27 -17.32 -2.50
CA TYR A 71 4.53 -17.91 -3.81
C TYR A 71 3.64 -17.32 -4.92
N ARG A 72 4.23 -17.04 -6.09
CA ARG A 72 3.52 -16.70 -7.34
C ARG A 72 4.41 -16.97 -8.57
N LYS A 73 3.81 -17.29 -9.71
CA LYS A 73 4.52 -17.36 -11.00
C LYS A 73 4.82 -15.96 -11.54
N ARG A 74 5.86 -15.83 -12.37
CA ARG A 74 6.22 -14.57 -13.05
C ARG A 74 5.01 -14.07 -13.85
N ASN A 75 4.69 -12.77 -13.73
CA ASN A 75 3.55 -12.09 -14.37
C ASN A 75 2.13 -12.52 -13.92
N GLU A 76 1.98 -13.39 -12.91
CA GLU A 76 0.65 -13.80 -12.41
C GLU A 76 0.24 -13.10 -11.10
N ALA A 77 0.96 -12.05 -10.73
CA ALA A 77 0.79 -11.34 -9.46
C ALA A 77 -0.59 -10.68 -9.25
N PHE A 78 -1.38 -10.53 -10.32
CA PHE A 78 -2.68 -9.85 -10.31
C PHE A 78 -3.86 -10.81 -10.55
N LYS A 79 -3.62 -12.12 -10.67
CA LYS A 79 -4.70 -13.10 -10.78
C LYS A 79 -5.39 -13.25 -9.43
N GLU A 80 -6.72 -13.29 -9.44
CA GLU A 80 -7.57 -13.34 -8.23
C GLU A 80 -7.25 -14.53 -7.30
N LYS A 81 -6.95 -15.69 -7.88
CA LYS A 81 -6.45 -16.88 -7.17
C LYS A 81 -5.14 -16.68 -6.41
N ASN A 82 -4.38 -15.64 -6.75
CA ASN A 82 -3.10 -15.29 -6.13
C ASN A 82 -3.22 -14.07 -5.20
N THR A 83 -4.45 -13.71 -4.79
CA THR A 83 -4.74 -12.57 -3.90
C THR A 83 -5.60 -12.99 -2.72
N VAL A 84 -5.25 -12.52 -1.52
CA VAL A 84 -6.04 -12.74 -0.30
C VAL A 84 -6.50 -11.38 0.25
N PRO A 85 -7.80 -11.19 0.52
CA PRO A 85 -8.31 -9.96 1.12
C PRO A 85 -7.76 -9.76 2.54
N THR A 86 -7.46 -8.52 2.90
CA THR A 86 -6.89 -8.16 4.21
C THR A 86 -7.99 -7.53 5.06
N VAL A 87 -8.30 -8.15 6.21
CA VAL A 87 -9.13 -7.54 7.25
C VAL A 87 -8.21 -7.17 8.42
N LYS A 88 -8.31 -5.94 8.95
CA LYS A 88 -7.50 -5.44 10.07
C LYS A 88 -8.35 -5.27 11.33
N HIS A 89 -8.21 -6.13 12.34
CA HIS A 89 -8.77 -5.88 13.67
C HIS A 89 -7.83 -6.41 14.77
N GLY A 90 -7.57 -5.58 15.80
CA GLY A 90 -6.85 -5.93 17.03
C GLY A 90 -5.48 -5.26 17.23
N GLY A 91 -5.14 -4.84 18.45
CA GLY A 91 -3.77 -4.46 18.88
C GLY A 91 -3.49 -2.97 19.15
N GLY A 92 -4.48 -2.07 19.06
CA GLY A 92 -4.23 -0.64 19.22
C GLY A 92 -3.39 -0.05 18.06
N SER A 93 -3.68 1.19 17.70
CA SER A 93 -2.97 1.85 16.60
C SER A 93 -3.08 3.35 16.71
N LYS A 94 -2.05 4.07 16.26
CA LYS A 94 -2.09 5.52 16.12
C LYS A 94 -2.14 5.90 14.64
N MET A 95 -3.05 6.81 14.32
CA MET A 95 -3.20 7.36 12.97
C MET A 95 -2.39 8.64 12.87
N PHE A 96 -1.70 8.81 11.76
CA PHE A 96 -0.98 10.03 11.42
C PHE A 96 -1.44 10.51 10.06
N TRP A 97 -1.59 11.81 9.91
CA TRP A 97 -1.71 12.48 8.62
C TRP A 97 -0.39 13.16 8.33
N GLY A 98 0.08 13.09 7.09
CA GLY A 98 1.25 13.87 6.73
C GLY A 98 1.34 14.15 5.25
N CYS A 99 2.25 15.06 4.91
CA CYS A 99 2.51 15.45 3.55
C CYS A 99 4.00 15.49 3.21
N PHE A 100 4.31 15.39 1.93
CA PHE A 100 5.68 15.58 1.42
C PHE A 100 5.65 16.03 -0.04
N ALA A 101 6.72 16.69 -0.47
CA ALA A 101 6.99 17.07 -1.86
C ALA A 101 8.40 16.63 -2.24
N SER A 102 8.84 16.93 -3.48
CA SER A 102 10.21 16.59 -3.92
C SER A 102 11.29 17.25 -3.05
N PHE A 103 10.98 18.41 -2.47
CA PHE A 103 11.92 19.19 -1.67
C PHE A 103 12.03 18.72 -0.21
N GLY A 104 11.10 17.89 0.27
CA GLY A 104 11.14 17.39 1.64
C GLY A 104 9.79 16.99 2.21
N THR A 105 9.82 16.61 3.48
CA THR A 105 8.64 16.27 4.27
C THR A 105 7.98 17.53 4.83
N GLY A 106 6.65 17.61 4.74
CA GLY A 106 5.86 18.61 5.45
C GLY A 106 5.44 18.13 6.83
N CYS A 107 4.35 18.70 7.35
CA CYS A 107 3.81 18.38 8.67
C CYS A 107 3.41 16.91 8.80
N LEU A 108 3.58 16.37 10.01
CA LEU A 108 3.11 15.05 10.41
C LEU A 108 2.29 15.21 11.68
N ASP A 109 0.98 15.10 11.54
CA ASP A 109 0.03 15.35 12.60
C ASP A 109 -0.59 14.06 13.11
N CYS A 110 -0.60 13.94 14.43
CA CYS A 110 -1.26 12.83 15.08
C CYS A 110 -2.78 13.04 15.07
N VAL A 111 -3.50 12.15 14.40
CA VAL A 111 -4.96 12.17 14.40
C VAL A 111 -5.47 11.52 15.68
N ASN A 112 -6.12 12.32 16.53
CA ASN A 112 -6.61 11.86 17.83
C ASN A 112 -7.99 11.20 17.78
N ASP A 113 -8.80 11.48 16.75
CA ASP A 113 -10.17 10.99 16.57
C ASP A 113 -10.41 10.29 15.22
N ILE A 114 -11.65 9.84 14.97
CA ILE A 114 -12.08 9.34 13.65
C ILE A 114 -11.95 10.49 12.65
N MET A 115 -11.19 10.27 11.57
CA MET A 115 -11.03 11.27 10.51
C MET A 115 -12.39 11.63 9.90
N LYS A 116 -12.79 12.89 10.11
CA LYS A 116 -13.86 13.52 9.33
C LYS A 116 -13.25 14.01 8.02
N SER A 117 -14.02 13.98 6.93
CA SER A 117 -13.57 14.34 5.57
C SER A 117 -12.94 15.72 5.41
N ASP A 118 -13.02 16.56 6.44
CA ASP A 118 -12.70 17.98 6.38
C ASP A 118 -11.33 18.32 6.94
N PHE A 119 -10.61 17.37 7.57
CA PHE A 119 -9.32 17.62 8.21
C PHE A 119 -8.23 18.11 7.22
N GLY A 120 -8.29 17.67 5.96
CA GLY A 120 -7.36 18.09 4.92
C GLY A 120 -7.45 19.57 4.52
N ARG A 121 -8.50 20.30 4.94
CA ARG A 121 -8.65 21.74 4.66
C ARG A 121 -8.01 22.63 5.71
N ASP A 122 -8.00 22.21 6.97
CA ASP A 122 -7.53 23.05 8.07
C ASP A 122 -6.00 23.05 8.19
N VAL A 123 -5.34 21.96 7.79
CA VAL A 123 -3.87 21.82 7.88
C VAL A 123 -3.13 22.42 6.67
N VAL A 124 -3.77 22.49 5.50
CA VAL A 124 -3.17 23.13 4.31
C VAL A 124 -3.24 24.67 4.38
N ALA A 125 -3.98 25.21 5.36
CA ALA A 125 -4.21 26.65 5.54
C ALA A 125 -3.43 27.29 6.71
N SER A 126 -2.61 26.52 7.45
CA SER A 126 -1.70 27.03 8.50
C SER A 126 -0.25 27.05 8.02
#